data_AF-A0A6J5ZQG7-F1
#
_entry.id   AF-A0A6J5ZQG7-F1
#
_cell.length_a   1.000
_cell.length_b   1.000
_cell.length_c   1.000
_cell.angle_alpha   90.00
_cell.angle_beta   90.00
_cell.angle_gamma   90.00
#
_symmetry.space_group_name_H-M   'P 1'
#
loop_
_entity.id
_entity.type
_entity.pdbx_description
1 polymer ?
#
loop_
_entity_poly.entity_id
_entity_poly.type
_entity_poly.pdbx_seq_one_letter_code
_entity_poly.pdbx_strand_id
1 'polypeptide(L)'
;MTVSPDRSPVAFDPNRRSNAPARNTIYTEPAGGDTIRGIAVRVYIPNKGKNIEGGVSLPKPELTLADGTVLTGQAACAALGSETAQTLDPSALLLSADQYNALRYQPGKPAYFPALAGGKTNWRTQYNRTYLLNLYHPEADPMQGATKLGQAGFFPNGDNQYVRNAINRKFGKVYALRGTIGTAAKTFNNPKGKWEATDLRYQSFCMNESPKTTRVMDCVYDEEIPLKAGRKYLVITSRASDKPKNATAKCGVAWIEWSPRGDGGTDTDFGWMQIRNMLPAGGFKHAIQGTSKPGDEKKVLGAYLPDSKYYADKKAFEKLGCPAK
;
A
#
# COMPACT_ATOMS: atom_id res chain seq x y z
N MET A 1 -46.25 -4.19 3.83
CA MET A 1 -47.07 -3.62 4.91
C MET A 1 -48.02 -4.70 5.40
N THR A 2 -47.61 -5.44 6.43
CA THR A 2 -48.48 -6.15 7.40
C THR A 2 -47.54 -6.63 8.51
N VAL A 3 -47.77 -6.11 9.71
CA VAL A 3 -47.03 -6.41 10.94
C VAL A 3 -47.91 -7.38 11.72
N SER A 4 -47.37 -8.53 12.14
CA SER A 4 -48.05 -9.39 13.09
C SER A 4 -47.62 -9.03 14.52
N PRO A 5 -48.56 -8.91 15.48
CA PRO A 5 -48.31 -8.40 16.82
C PRO A 5 -48.13 -9.58 17.77
N ASP A 6 -46.90 -9.99 18.03
CA ASP A 6 -46.54 -10.69 19.26
C ASP A 6 -45.01 -10.86 19.32
N ARG A 7 -44.35 -9.82 19.81
CA ARG A 7 -43.06 -9.98 20.46
C ARG A 7 -43.14 -9.25 21.79
N SER A 8 -42.99 -10.02 22.87
CA SER A 8 -42.59 -9.52 24.18
C SER A 8 -41.53 -8.44 24.02
N PRO A 9 -41.47 -7.42 24.90
CA PRO A 9 -40.48 -6.35 24.78
C PRO A 9 -39.09 -6.99 24.81
N VAL A 10 -38.48 -7.11 23.63
CA VAL A 10 -37.10 -7.53 23.50
C VAL A 10 -36.32 -6.49 24.28
N ALA A 11 -35.66 -6.93 25.35
CA ALA A 11 -34.83 -6.08 26.18
C ALA A 11 -34.00 -5.16 25.28
N PHE A 12 -33.99 -3.86 25.58
CA PHE A 12 -33.18 -2.89 24.89
C PHE A 12 -31.72 -3.37 24.88
N ASP A 13 -31.25 -3.85 23.74
CA ASP A 13 -29.85 -4.19 23.52
C ASP A 13 -29.16 -2.93 22.95
N PRO A 14 -28.36 -2.21 23.76
CA PRO A 14 -27.65 -1.02 23.30
C PRO A 14 -26.64 -1.30 22.16
N ASN A 15 -26.41 -2.56 21.81
CA ASN A 15 -25.51 -2.96 20.72
C ASN A 15 -26.22 -3.22 19.38
N ARG A 16 -27.55 -3.30 19.35
CA ARG A 16 -28.30 -3.56 18.13
C ARG A 16 -28.62 -2.24 17.41
N ARG A 17 -27.75 -1.83 16.50
CA ARG A 17 -28.03 -0.71 15.59
C ARG A 17 -29.10 -1.16 14.60
N SER A 18 -30.24 -0.48 14.56
CA SER A 18 -31.32 -0.80 13.62
C SER A 18 -30.78 -0.89 12.19
N ASN A 19 -30.99 -2.04 11.53
CA ASN A 19 -30.53 -2.35 10.17
C ASN A 19 -29.00 -2.40 9.96
N ALA A 20 -28.19 -2.59 11.01
CA ALA A 20 -26.75 -2.79 10.90
C ALA A 20 -26.28 -4.00 11.74
N PRO A 21 -25.09 -4.58 11.42
CA PRO A 21 -24.50 -5.60 12.26
C PRO A 21 -24.33 -5.15 13.71
N ALA A 22 -24.28 -6.12 14.62
CA ALA A 22 -23.85 -5.84 15.99
C ALA A 22 -22.46 -5.18 15.97
N ARG A 23 -22.16 -4.40 17.01
CA ARG A 23 -20.89 -3.69 17.10
C ARG A 23 -19.72 -4.69 17.04
N ASN A 24 -18.73 -4.41 16.20
CA ASN A 24 -17.57 -5.27 15.94
C ASN A 24 -17.91 -6.64 15.33
N THR A 25 -19.06 -6.75 14.67
CA THR A 25 -19.50 -7.96 13.98
C THR A 25 -19.61 -7.69 12.48
N ILE A 26 -19.17 -8.63 11.66
CA ILE A 26 -19.37 -8.64 10.21
C ILE A 26 -20.31 -9.80 9.92
N TYR A 27 -21.47 -9.52 9.34
CA TYR A 27 -22.35 -10.56 8.82
C TYR A 27 -22.04 -10.78 7.35
N THR A 28 -21.92 -12.04 6.96
CA THR A 28 -21.83 -12.45 5.55
C THR A 28 -23.22 -12.89 5.08
N GLU A 29 -23.52 -12.67 3.80
CA GLU A 29 -24.75 -13.22 3.22
C GLU A 29 -24.71 -14.76 3.23
N PRO A 30 -25.85 -15.43 3.45
CA PRO A 30 -25.96 -16.88 3.28
C PRO A 30 -25.49 -17.26 1.87
N ALA A 31 -24.53 -18.17 1.78
CA ALA A 31 -24.01 -18.69 0.52
C ALA A 31 -24.08 -20.21 0.52
N GLY A 32 -24.27 -20.82 -0.65
CA GLY A 32 -24.23 -22.27 -0.82
C GLY A 32 -22.83 -22.84 -0.49
N GLY A 33 -22.76 -24.16 -0.27
CA GLY A 33 -21.59 -24.87 0.29
C GLY A 33 -20.26 -24.71 -0.48
N ASP A 34 -20.28 -24.29 -1.74
CA ASP A 34 -19.07 -24.19 -2.58
C ASP A 34 -18.39 -22.81 -2.51
N THR A 35 -18.84 -21.94 -1.61
CA THR A 35 -18.45 -20.54 -1.62
C THR A 35 -17.44 -20.19 -0.54
N ILE A 36 -16.20 -19.88 -0.93
CA ILE A 36 -15.18 -19.37 -0.01
C ILE A 36 -15.39 -17.86 0.23
N ARG A 37 -15.41 -17.45 1.50
CA ARG A 37 -15.43 -16.05 1.93
C ARG A 37 -14.14 -15.76 2.71
N GLY A 38 -13.38 -14.78 2.24
CA GLY A 38 -12.14 -14.34 2.88
C GLY A 38 -12.30 -12.97 3.53
N ILE A 39 -11.75 -12.81 4.74
CA ILE A 39 -11.56 -11.50 5.37
C ILE A 39 -10.06 -11.24 5.44
N ALA A 40 -9.61 -10.13 4.86
CA ALA A 40 -8.23 -9.67 4.95
C ALA A 40 -8.14 -8.49 5.91
N VAL A 41 -7.57 -8.71 7.09
CA VAL A 41 -7.29 -7.62 8.06
C VAL A 41 -5.89 -7.07 7.79
N ARG A 42 -5.78 -5.75 7.60
CA ARG A 42 -4.48 -5.08 7.37
C ARG A 42 -4.17 -4.12 8.50
N VAL A 43 -3.24 -4.50 9.36
CA VAL A 43 -2.61 -3.60 10.33
C VAL A 43 -1.34 -3.06 9.69
N TYR A 44 -1.29 -1.75 9.44
CA TYR A 44 -0.12 -1.13 8.79
C TYR A 44 1.01 -0.94 9.79
N ILE A 45 0.79 -0.08 10.78
CA ILE A 45 1.72 0.15 11.87
C ILE A 45 0.95 -0.06 13.18
N PRO A 46 1.24 -1.11 13.97
CA PRO A 46 0.67 -1.26 15.29
C PRO A 46 1.25 -0.20 16.23
N ASN A 47 0.48 0.20 17.26
CA ASN A 47 1.00 1.07 18.31
C ASN A 47 2.24 0.45 18.97
N LYS A 48 3.13 1.31 19.49
CA LYS A 48 4.35 0.87 20.18
C LYS A 48 4.03 -0.14 21.28
N GLY A 49 4.76 -1.26 21.26
CA GLY A 49 4.61 -2.35 22.22
C GLY A 49 3.38 -3.24 21.99
N LYS A 50 2.65 -3.07 20.88
CA LYS A 50 1.60 -4.00 20.46
C LYS A 50 2.15 -5.03 19.48
N ASN A 51 1.48 -6.19 19.44
CA ASN A 51 1.78 -7.25 18.47
C ASN A 51 1.33 -6.84 17.06
N ILE A 52 1.56 -7.73 16.09
CA ILE A 52 1.17 -7.53 14.68
C ILE A 52 -0.34 -7.31 14.49
N GLU A 53 -1.15 -7.76 15.44
CA GLU A 53 -2.61 -7.58 15.44
C GLU A 53 -3.03 -6.19 15.95
N GLY A 54 -2.07 -5.35 16.38
CA GLY A 54 -2.36 -4.03 16.94
C GLY A 54 -2.88 -4.07 18.38
N GLY A 55 -2.74 -5.20 19.08
CA GLY A 55 -3.18 -5.36 20.46
C GLY A 55 -4.68 -5.63 20.62
N VAL A 56 -5.34 -6.10 19.55
CA VAL A 56 -6.71 -6.62 19.56
C VAL A 56 -6.71 -8.04 19.01
N SER A 57 -7.60 -8.89 19.50
CA SER A 57 -7.71 -10.28 19.01
C SER A 57 -8.29 -10.34 17.60
N LEU A 58 -7.92 -11.39 16.85
CA LEU A 58 -8.56 -11.71 15.57
C LEU A 58 -10.07 -11.98 15.73
N PRO A 59 -10.87 -11.76 14.67
CA PRO A 59 -12.30 -12.10 14.68
C PRO A 59 -12.54 -13.57 15.03
N LYS A 60 -13.60 -13.84 15.79
CA LYS A 60 -14.06 -15.20 16.07
C LYS A 60 -15.18 -15.55 15.09
N PRO A 61 -15.05 -16.62 14.29
CA PRO A 61 -16.10 -17.04 13.38
C PRO A 61 -17.25 -17.72 14.14
N GLU A 62 -18.48 -17.42 13.72
CA GLU A 62 -19.71 -18.05 14.19
C GLU A 62 -20.56 -18.42 12.97
N LEU A 63 -21.12 -19.63 12.98
CA LEU A 63 -22.04 -20.11 11.94
C LEU A 63 -23.45 -20.17 12.54
N THR A 64 -24.38 -19.39 11.98
CA THR A 64 -25.81 -19.51 12.31
C THR A 64 -26.50 -20.35 11.24
N LEU A 65 -27.12 -21.46 11.65
CA LEU A 65 -27.89 -22.35 10.79
C LEU A 65 -29.30 -21.80 10.53
N ALA A 66 -30.01 -22.41 9.57
CA ALA A 66 -31.35 -21.98 9.17
C ALA A 66 -32.41 -22.07 10.29
N ASP A 67 -32.22 -22.97 11.25
CA ASP A 67 -33.06 -23.14 12.45
C ASP A 67 -32.71 -22.15 13.58
N GLY A 68 -31.69 -21.30 13.38
CA GLY A 68 -31.17 -20.36 14.37
C GLY A 68 -30.10 -20.92 15.29
N THR A 69 -29.71 -22.19 15.15
CA THR A 69 -28.62 -22.80 15.91
C THR A 69 -27.29 -22.10 15.58
N VAL A 70 -26.52 -21.73 16.62
CA VAL A 70 -25.20 -21.10 16.47
C VAL A 70 -24.10 -22.10 16.78
N LEU A 71 -23.24 -22.36 15.80
CA LEU A 71 -22.06 -23.19 15.92
C LEU A 71 -20.80 -22.31 16.01
N THR A 72 -19.84 -22.71 16.84
CA THR A 72 -18.55 -22.03 17.02
C THR A 72 -17.40 -23.03 17.07
N GLY A 73 -16.16 -22.55 16.92
CA GLY A 73 -14.96 -23.37 17.03
C GLY A 73 -15.00 -24.59 16.11
N GLN A 74 -14.65 -25.76 16.64
CA GLN A 74 -14.58 -27.00 15.85
C GLN A 74 -15.92 -27.44 15.26
N ALA A 75 -17.03 -27.17 15.95
CA ALA A 75 -18.36 -27.50 15.44
C ALA A 75 -18.70 -26.68 14.19
N ALA A 76 -18.32 -25.39 14.16
CA ALA A 76 -18.45 -24.57 12.96
C ALA A 76 -17.49 -25.05 11.85
N CYS A 77 -16.24 -25.36 12.17
CA CYS A 77 -15.27 -25.88 11.19
C CYS A 77 -15.76 -27.18 10.52
N ALA A 78 -16.29 -28.11 11.32
CA ALA A 78 -16.83 -29.38 10.83
C ALA A 78 -18.07 -29.18 9.96
N ALA A 79 -19.01 -28.32 10.40
CA ALA A 79 -20.22 -28.01 9.63
C ALA A 79 -19.90 -27.31 8.29
N LEU A 80 -18.82 -26.52 8.24
CA LEU A 80 -18.35 -25.83 7.03
C LEU A 80 -17.36 -26.64 6.19
N GLY A 81 -16.93 -27.83 6.64
CA GLY A 81 -15.87 -28.60 5.98
C GLY A 81 -14.56 -27.81 5.82
N SER A 82 -14.27 -26.85 6.70
CA SER A 82 -13.22 -25.85 6.50
C SER A 82 -11.80 -26.42 6.52
N GLU A 83 -11.59 -27.58 7.14
CA GLU A 83 -10.27 -28.24 7.22
C GLU A 83 -9.87 -28.93 5.92
N THR A 84 -10.87 -29.25 5.08
CA THR A 84 -10.67 -29.88 3.76
C THR A 84 -10.90 -28.90 2.61
N ALA A 85 -11.30 -27.66 2.91
CA ALA A 85 -11.58 -26.64 1.91
C ALA A 85 -10.29 -26.20 1.19
N GLN A 86 -10.39 -25.96 -0.12
CA GLN A 86 -9.29 -25.38 -0.89
C GLN A 86 -8.93 -24.02 -0.30
N THR A 87 -7.66 -23.84 0.09
CA THR A 87 -7.16 -22.53 0.50
C THR A 87 -7.00 -21.65 -0.73
N LEU A 88 -7.36 -20.37 -0.62
CA LEU A 88 -7.00 -19.37 -1.63
C LEU A 88 -5.47 -19.27 -1.70
N ASP A 89 -4.87 -19.60 -2.84
CA ASP A 89 -3.45 -19.32 -3.08
C ASP A 89 -3.30 -17.85 -3.53
N PRO A 90 -2.77 -16.95 -2.68
CA PRO A 90 -2.59 -15.55 -3.06
C PRO A 90 -1.54 -15.37 -4.17
N SER A 91 -0.69 -16.38 -4.42
CA SER A 91 0.30 -16.37 -5.51
C SER A 91 -0.38 -16.35 -6.89
N ALA A 92 -1.61 -16.85 -7.00
CA ALA A 92 -2.41 -16.80 -8.22
C ALA A 92 -2.68 -15.37 -8.71
N LEU A 93 -2.53 -14.37 -7.84
CA LEU A 93 -2.67 -12.96 -8.21
C LEU A 93 -1.39 -12.38 -8.82
N LEU A 94 -0.24 -13.04 -8.68
CA LEU A 94 1.06 -12.57 -9.19
C LEU A 94 1.20 -12.82 -10.70
N LEU A 95 2.30 -12.37 -11.30
CA LEU A 95 2.71 -12.81 -12.63
C LEU A 95 3.60 -14.05 -12.50
N SER A 96 3.43 -15.01 -13.41
CA SER A 96 4.41 -16.09 -13.55
C SER A 96 5.78 -15.52 -13.95
N ALA A 97 6.84 -16.31 -13.75
CA ALA A 97 8.17 -15.92 -14.16
C ALA A 97 8.23 -15.60 -15.67
N ASP A 98 7.59 -16.42 -16.50
CA ASP A 98 7.58 -16.23 -17.96
C ASP A 98 6.80 -14.99 -18.38
N GLN A 99 5.63 -14.75 -17.77
CA GLN A 99 4.84 -13.53 -18.03
C GLN A 99 5.65 -12.28 -17.67
N TYR A 100 6.29 -12.28 -16.50
CA TYR A 100 7.12 -11.15 -16.08
C TYR A 100 8.34 -10.98 -16.98
N ASN A 101 9.02 -12.07 -17.34
CA ASN A 101 10.20 -12.02 -18.22
C ASN A 101 9.83 -11.49 -19.61
N ALA A 102 8.69 -11.89 -20.17
CA ALA A 102 8.19 -11.37 -21.44
C ALA A 102 7.93 -9.86 -21.40
N LEU A 103 7.43 -9.35 -20.26
CA LEU A 103 7.27 -7.90 -20.06
C LEU A 103 8.62 -7.19 -19.90
N ARG A 104 9.55 -7.77 -19.13
CA ARG A 104 10.79 -7.11 -18.71
C ARG A 104 11.90 -7.15 -19.78
N TYR A 105 12.05 -8.27 -20.49
CA TYR A 105 13.17 -8.55 -21.40
C TYR A 105 12.76 -8.52 -22.88
N GLN A 106 12.00 -7.49 -23.25
CA GLN A 106 11.58 -7.30 -24.63
C GLN A 106 12.77 -6.94 -25.55
N PRO A 107 12.77 -7.42 -26.82
CA PRO A 107 13.79 -7.06 -27.80
C PRO A 107 13.99 -5.54 -27.93
N GLY A 108 15.25 -5.11 -27.99
CA GLY A 108 15.63 -3.70 -28.17
C GLY A 108 15.41 -2.79 -26.95
N LYS A 109 14.81 -3.27 -25.86
CA LYS A 109 14.70 -2.48 -24.62
C LYS A 109 16.01 -2.50 -23.83
N PRO A 110 16.39 -1.39 -23.18
CA PRO A 110 17.63 -1.30 -22.43
C PRO A 110 17.59 -2.13 -21.15
N ALA A 111 18.77 -2.45 -20.62
CA ALA A 111 18.93 -3.22 -19.38
C ALA A 111 18.36 -2.54 -18.12
N TYR A 112 17.93 -1.27 -18.18
CA TYR A 112 17.24 -0.58 -17.08
C TYR A 112 15.71 -0.49 -17.27
N PHE A 113 15.19 -0.98 -18.39
CA PHE A 113 13.75 -0.98 -18.66
C PHE A 113 12.99 -1.66 -17.52
N PRO A 114 11.83 -1.17 -17.06
CA PRO A 114 11.07 -0.04 -17.57
C PRO A 114 11.40 1.31 -16.93
N ALA A 115 12.48 1.43 -16.17
CA ALA A 115 12.94 2.75 -15.72
C ALA A 115 13.29 3.63 -16.95
N LEU A 116 13.09 4.93 -16.84
CA LEU A 116 13.31 5.83 -17.97
C LEU A 116 14.78 6.24 -18.11
N ALA A 117 15.21 6.42 -19.36
CA ALA A 117 16.56 6.86 -19.69
C ALA A 117 16.95 8.15 -18.94
N GLY A 118 18.22 8.21 -18.52
CA GLY A 118 18.75 9.34 -17.75
C GLY A 118 18.21 9.43 -16.32
N GLY A 119 17.56 8.37 -15.80
CA GLY A 119 16.98 8.37 -14.46
C GLY A 119 15.76 9.30 -14.32
N LYS A 120 15.09 9.62 -15.43
CA LYS A 120 13.85 10.40 -15.41
C LYS A 120 12.77 9.66 -14.63
N THR A 121 11.88 10.41 -13.99
CA THR A 121 10.72 9.85 -13.29
C THR A 121 9.47 9.96 -14.13
N ASN A 122 8.68 8.89 -14.10
CA ASN A 122 7.31 8.92 -14.56
C ASN A 122 6.44 8.33 -13.44
N TRP A 123 6.00 9.20 -12.53
CA TRP A 123 5.10 8.80 -11.47
C TRP A 123 3.74 8.45 -12.05
N ARG A 124 3.32 7.21 -11.86
CA ARG A 124 2.06 6.69 -12.37
C ARG A 124 1.15 6.32 -11.22
N THR A 125 -0.06 6.86 -11.21
CA THR A 125 -1.09 6.41 -10.27
C THR A 125 -1.52 4.99 -10.60
N GLN A 126 -1.69 4.15 -9.58
CA GLN A 126 -2.25 2.82 -9.78
C GLN A 126 -3.78 2.89 -9.96
N TYR A 127 -4.21 3.03 -11.22
CA TYR A 127 -5.62 2.91 -11.58
C TYR A 127 -6.08 1.44 -11.53
N ASN A 128 -5.46 0.60 -12.37
CA ASN A 128 -5.73 -0.82 -12.40
C ASN A 128 -4.52 -1.67 -12.81
N ARG A 129 -4.71 -3.00 -12.84
CA ARG A 129 -3.63 -3.95 -13.18
C ARG A 129 -3.10 -3.70 -14.59
N THR A 130 -3.98 -3.55 -15.57
CA THR A 130 -3.61 -3.27 -16.96
C THR A 130 -2.76 -2.00 -17.05
N TYR A 131 -3.23 -0.89 -16.47
CA TYR A 131 -2.50 0.37 -16.48
C TYR A 131 -1.14 0.27 -15.75
N LEU A 132 -1.08 -0.48 -14.66
CA LEU A 132 0.17 -0.75 -13.95
C LEU A 132 1.18 -1.51 -14.84
N LEU A 133 0.70 -2.52 -15.58
CA LEU A 133 1.52 -3.30 -16.51
C LEU A 133 1.86 -2.54 -17.81
N ASN A 134 1.08 -1.54 -18.20
CA ASN A 134 1.41 -0.63 -19.31
C ASN A 134 2.71 0.16 -19.06
N LEU A 135 3.32 0.09 -17.87
CA LEU A 135 4.69 0.60 -17.70
C LEU A 135 5.70 -0.17 -18.57
N TYR A 136 5.43 -1.45 -18.82
CA TYR A 136 6.23 -2.30 -19.69
C TYR A 136 5.80 -2.20 -21.16
N HIS A 137 4.82 -1.35 -21.49
CA HIS A 137 4.33 -1.12 -22.85
C HIS A 137 4.33 0.37 -23.16
N PRO A 138 5.50 1.00 -23.36
CA PRO A 138 5.57 2.44 -23.64
C PRO A 138 4.83 2.86 -24.92
N GLU A 139 4.55 1.91 -25.81
CA GLU A 139 3.70 2.06 -27.01
C GLU A 139 2.20 2.05 -26.72
N ALA A 140 1.76 1.53 -25.58
CA ALA A 140 0.35 1.45 -25.25
C ALA A 140 -0.21 2.84 -24.95
N ASP A 141 -1.43 3.11 -25.43
CA ASP A 141 -2.16 4.31 -25.02
C ASP A 141 -2.35 4.27 -23.49
N PRO A 142 -1.78 5.23 -22.74
CA PRO A 142 -1.92 5.25 -21.29
C PRO A 142 -3.38 5.33 -20.83
N MET A 143 -4.29 5.87 -21.66
CA MET A 143 -5.71 6.00 -21.34
C MET A 143 -6.47 4.69 -21.56
N GLN A 144 -5.98 3.79 -22.42
CA GLN A 144 -6.71 2.59 -22.79
C GLN A 144 -6.87 1.65 -21.58
N GLY A 145 -8.13 1.42 -21.23
CA GLY A 145 -8.52 0.53 -20.15
C GLY A 145 -8.21 1.04 -18.74
N ALA A 146 -7.78 2.30 -18.55
CA ALA A 146 -7.53 2.87 -17.22
C ALA A 146 -8.84 3.19 -16.49
N THR A 147 -9.12 2.46 -15.42
CA THR A 147 -10.28 2.66 -14.53
C THR A 147 -9.81 2.75 -13.09
N LYS A 148 -10.31 3.72 -12.33
CA LYS A 148 -9.97 3.90 -10.91
C LYS A 148 -10.82 3.04 -9.97
N LEU A 149 -11.66 2.15 -10.53
CA LEU A 149 -12.56 1.32 -9.73
C LEU A 149 -11.73 0.47 -8.76
N GLY A 150 -12.09 0.57 -7.48
CA GLY A 150 -11.24 0.27 -6.34
C GLY A 150 -10.94 -1.21 -6.15
N GLN A 151 -10.10 -1.80 -6.99
CA GLN A 151 -9.47 -3.11 -6.78
C GLN A 151 -8.15 -3.35 -7.52
N ALA A 152 -7.71 -2.53 -8.47
CA ALA A 152 -7.02 -3.18 -9.57
C ALA A 152 -5.48 -3.12 -9.50
N GLY A 153 -4.88 -4.31 -9.58
CA GLY A 153 -3.45 -4.59 -9.53
C GLY A 153 -3.22 -6.00 -9.01
N PHE A 154 -2.76 -6.09 -7.77
CA PHE A 154 -2.33 -7.31 -7.09
C PHE A 154 -2.90 -7.33 -5.66
N PHE A 155 -4.23 -7.32 -5.54
CA PHE A 155 -4.95 -7.24 -4.26
C PHE A 155 -4.57 -6.02 -3.38
N PRO A 156 -4.71 -4.78 -3.89
CA PRO A 156 -4.46 -3.58 -3.08
C PRO A 156 -5.48 -3.43 -1.94
N ASN A 157 -5.17 -2.58 -0.97
CA ASN A 157 -6.15 -2.12 0.00
C ASN A 157 -7.05 -1.06 -0.66
N GLY A 158 -8.38 -1.23 -0.62
CA GLY A 158 -9.35 -0.30 -1.23
C GLY A 158 -9.30 1.12 -0.67
N ASP A 159 -8.85 1.29 0.57
CA ASP A 159 -8.70 2.60 1.21
C ASP A 159 -7.43 3.35 0.79
N ASN A 160 -6.50 2.66 0.13
CA ASN A 160 -5.25 3.23 -0.34
C ASN A 160 -5.32 3.61 -1.81
N GLN A 161 -4.59 4.67 -2.14
CA GLN A 161 -4.16 4.96 -3.50
C GLN A 161 -2.64 5.11 -3.56
N TYR A 162 -2.11 4.80 -4.74
CA TYR A 162 -0.68 4.60 -4.94
C TYR A 162 -0.19 5.40 -6.13
N VAL A 163 0.96 6.06 -6.01
CA VAL A 163 1.79 6.46 -7.15
C VAL A 163 3.07 5.66 -7.14
N ARG A 164 3.52 5.28 -8.33
CA ARG A 164 4.61 4.33 -8.53
C ARG A 164 5.59 4.86 -9.57
N ASN A 165 6.87 4.57 -9.39
CA ASN A 165 7.91 4.88 -10.36
C ASN A 165 8.95 3.74 -10.37
N ALA A 166 9.24 3.19 -11.55
CA ALA A 166 10.35 2.26 -11.70
C ALA A 166 11.68 3.02 -11.68
N ILE A 167 12.62 2.52 -10.90
CA ILE A 167 13.95 3.06 -10.72
C ILE A 167 15.00 1.99 -10.98
N ASN A 168 16.22 2.40 -11.32
CA ASN A 168 17.30 1.45 -11.59
C ASN A 168 18.66 2.00 -11.16
N ARG A 169 19.46 1.16 -10.49
CA ARG A 169 20.79 1.52 -9.93
C ARG A 169 21.87 1.76 -10.98
N LYS A 170 21.56 1.60 -12.27
CA LYS A 170 22.43 2.03 -13.39
C LYS A 170 22.50 3.56 -13.52
N PHE A 171 21.54 4.30 -12.96
CA PHE A 171 21.57 5.78 -12.96
C PHE A 171 22.24 6.39 -11.72
N GLY A 172 22.49 5.59 -10.69
CA GLY A 172 23.15 6.00 -9.45
C GLY A 172 22.82 5.05 -8.31
N LYS A 173 23.70 4.97 -7.29
CA LYS A 173 23.51 4.04 -6.17
C LYS A 173 22.62 4.58 -5.05
N VAL A 174 22.36 5.90 -5.06
CA VAL A 174 21.45 6.58 -4.12
C VAL A 174 20.40 7.34 -4.92
N TYR A 175 19.13 7.02 -4.69
CA TYR A 175 17.98 7.71 -5.28
C TYR A 175 17.30 8.55 -4.20
N ALA A 176 17.16 9.85 -4.43
CA ALA A 176 16.58 10.78 -3.47
C ALA A 176 15.24 11.32 -3.95
N LEU A 177 14.29 11.44 -3.02
CA LEU A 177 12.98 12.03 -3.19
C LEU A 177 12.86 13.28 -2.32
N ARG A 178 12.38 14.37 -2.92
CA ARG A 178 12.08 15.63 -2.23
C ARG A 178 10.68 16.07 -2.58
N GLY A 179 9.92 16.48 -1.58
CA GLY A 179 8.57 16.97 -1.75
C GLY A 179 7.98 17.46 -0.43
N THR A 180 6.67 17.62 -0.43
CA THR A 180 5.85 17.97 0.73
C THR A 180 5.05 16.76 1.18
N ILE A 181 4.91 16.54 2.48
CA ILE A 181 4.06 15.47 3.02
C ILE A 181 2.82 16.05 3.68
N GLY A 182 1.66 15.39 3.49
CA GLY A 182 0.43 15.74 4.19
C GLY A 182 0.56 15.53 5.70
N THR A 183 -0.32 16.15 6.48
CA THR A 183 -0.49 15.80 7.90
C THR A 183 -1.11 14.41 8.03
N ALA A 184 -0.70 13.68 9.06
CA ALA A 184 -1.22 12.35 9.38
C ALA A 184 -1.29 12.19 10.90
N ALA A 185 -2.28 11.43 11.37
CA ALA A 185 -2.52 11.22 12.79
C ALA A 185 -1.33 10.49 13.44
N LYS A 186 -0.83 11.02 14.56
CA LYS A 186 0.23 10.37 15.34
C LYS A 186 -0.37 9.30 16.23
N THR A 187 -0.16 8.04 15.85
CA THR A 187 -0.80 6.87 16.46
C THR A 187 0.21 5.95 17.13
N PHE A 188 1.46 5.89 16.63
CA PHE A 188 2.46 4.93 17.10
C PHE A 188 2.71 5.04 18.60
N ASN A 189 2.92 6.25 19.13
CA ASN A 189 3.12 6.51 20.56
C ASN A 189 1.88 7.07 21.27
N ASN A 190 0.67 6.81 20.74
CA ASN A 190 -0.56 7.42 21.23
C ASN A 190 -1.64 6.38 21.56
N PRO A 191 -1.51 5.66 22.69
CA PRO A 191 -2.45 4.60 23.07
C PRO A 191 -3.85 5.13 23.42
N LYS A 192 -4.00 6.44 23.70
CA LYS A 192 -5.29 7.06 24.04
C LYS A 192 -6.14 7.37 22.81
N GLY A 193 -5.56 7.30 21.62
CA GLY A 193 -6.26 7.46 20.35
C GLY A 193 -6.88 8.85 20.12
N LYS A 194 -6.27 9.91 20.69
CA LYS A 194 -6.72 11.29 20.50
C LYS A 194 -5.77 12.03 19.56
N TRP A 195 -6.28 12.53 18.46
CA TRP A 195 -5.52 13.32 17.48
C TRP A 195 -6.45 14.34 16.81
N GLU A 196 -5.85 15.40 16.26
CA GLU A 196 -6.57 16.41 15.47
C GLU A 196 -6.91 15.87 14.08
N ALA A 197 -7.80 16.57 13.37
CA ALA A 197 -8.07 16.28 11.97
C ALA A 197 -6.79 16.47 11.14
N THR A 198 -6.51 15.51 10.25
CA THR A 198 -5.31 15.49 9.41
C THR A 198 -5.68 15.28 7.94
N ASP A 199 -4.75 15.63 7.05
CA ASP A 199 -4.92 15.48 5.60
C ASP A 199 -5.12 14.02 5.19
N LEU A 200 -4.43 13.10 5.86
CA LEU A 200 -4.39 11.67 5.57
C LEU A 200 -4.53 10.84 6.85
N ARG A 201 -5.03 9.60 6.73
CA ARG A 201 -4.94 8.60 7.80
C ARG A 201 -3.52 8.05 7.94
N TYR A 202 -2.85 7.84 6.81
CA TYR A 202 -1.52 7.25 6.73
C TYR A 202 -0.85 7.63 5.41
N GLN A 203 0.46 7.88 5.46
CA GLN A 203 1.30 8.02 4.26
C GLN A 203 2.59 7.22 4.41
N SER A 204 3.04 6.60 3.32
CA SER A 204 4.31 5.87 3.31
C SER A 204 5.01 5.93 1.97
N PHE A 205 6.32 5.71 2.04
CA PHE A 205 7.24 5.60 0.92
C PHE A 205 7.90 4.24 1.05
N CYS A 206 7.82 3.40 0.03
CA CYS A 206 8.41 2.07 0.10
C CYS A 206 9.15 1.71 -1.17
N MET A 207 10.19 0.91 -0.96
CA MET A 207 10.83 0.13 -1.99
C MET A 207 10.07 -1.19 -2.13
N ASN A 208 9.65 -1.49 -3.35
CA ASN A 208 9.03 -2.74 -3.72
C ASN A 208 9.89 -3.46 -4.78
N GLU A 209 9.74 -4.78 -4.80
CA GLU A 209 10.12 -5.58 -5.97
C GLU A 209 9.07 -5.46 -7.08
N SER A 210 9.29 -6.16 -8.19
CA SER A 210 8.40 -6.09 -9.35
C SER A 210 7.04 -6.78 -9.12
N PRO A 211 6.09 -6.61 -10.06
CA PRO A 211 4.84 -7.38 -10.08
C PRO A 211 4.98 -8.91 -10.02
N LYS A 212 6.17 -9.47 -10.29
CA LYS A 212 6.44 -10.90 -10.14
C LYS A 212 6.28 -11.39 -8.70
N THR A 213 6.73 -10.62 -7.73
CA THR A 213 6.70 -11.01 -6.31
C THR A 213 5.81 -10.09 -5.48
N THR A 214 5.63 -8.84 -5.93
CA THR A 214 4.95 -7.74 -5.23
C THR A 214 5.52 -7.40 -3.85
N ARG A 215 6.66 -8.01 -3.49
CA ARG A 215 7.24 -7.90 -2.16
C ARG A 215 7.53 -6.45 -1.82
N VAL A 216 7.09 -6.03 -0.65
CA VAL A 216 7.56 -4.79 -0.02
C VAL A 216 8.89 -5.12 0.66
N MET A 217 9.95 -4.41 0.28
CA MET A 217 11.27 -4.63 0.85
C MET A 217 11.50 -3.83 2.11
N ASP A 218 11.31 -2.52 2.00
CA ASP A 218 11.47 -1.61 3.12
C ASP A 218 10.60 -0.36 2.89
N CYS A 219 10.25 0.31 3.98
CA CYS A 219 9.37 1.46 4.02
C CYS A 219 9.82 2.48 5.06
N VAL A 220 9.48 3.74 4.81
CA VAL A 220 9.32 4.73 5.87
C VAL A 220 7.91 5.30 5.82
N TYR A 221 7.31 5.52 6.98
CA TYR A 221 5.97 6.10 7.10
C TYR A 221 6.01 7.52 7.70
N ASP A 222 4.87 8.19 7.70
CA ASP A 222 4.75 9.62 8.04
C ASP A 222 5.27 10.03 9.43
N GLU A 223 5.38 9.11 10.40
CA GLU A 223 6.00 9.38 11.71
C GLU A 223 7.52 9.19 11.74
N GLU A 224 8.09 8.47 10.77
CA GLU A 224 9.53 8.22 10.69
C GLU A 224 10.27 9.24 9.84
N ILE A 225 9.54 10.06 9.07
CA ILE A 225 10.12 11.01 8.13
C ILE A 225 10.42 12.32 8.86
N PRO A 226 11.70 12.73 8.99
CA PRO A 226 12.03 14.03 9.53
C PRO A 226 11.57 15.13 8.57
N LEU A 227 10.94 16.18 9.11
CA LEU A 227 10.38 17.27 8.33
C LEU A 227 11.10 18.58 8.58
N LYS A 228 11.21 19.39 7.53
CA LYS A 228 11.64 20.79 7.60
C LYS A 228 10.43 21.73 7.57
N ALA A 229 10.70 23.03 7.64
CA ALA A 229 9.70 24.09 7.44
C ALA A 229 8.86 23.85 6.17
N GLY A 230 7.55 24.03 6.30
CA GLY A 230 6.58 23.73 5.24
C GLY A 230 6.39 22.23 4.97
N ARG A 231 6.66 21.35 5.95
CA ARG A 231 6.51 19.89 5.85
C ARG A 231 7.28 19.25 4.70
N LYS A 232 8.43 19.86 4.35
CA LYS A 232 9.31 19.34 3.29
C LYS A 232 10.10 18.15 3.83
N TYR A 233 10.24 17.12 3.02
CA TYR A 233 11.02 15.93 3.37
C TYR A 233 12.18 15.67 2.41
N LEU A 234 13.12 14.84 2.87
CA LEU A 234 14.12 14.17 2.05
C LEU A 234 14.13 12.69 2.44
N VAL A 235 13.65 11.85 1.52
CA VAL A 235 13.71 10.39 1.65
C VAL A 235 14.71 9.90 0.63
N ILE A 236 15.63 9.02 1.01
CA ILE A 236 16.55 8.40 0.07
C ILE A 236 16.42 6.89 0.07
N THR A 237 16.79 6.28 -1.04
CA THR A 237 16.81 4.83 -1.22
C THR A 237 18.17 4.40 -1.76
N SER A 238 18.79 3.42 -1.10
CA SER A 238 20.07 2.84 -1.49
C SER A 238 20.18 1.43 -0.91
N ARG A 239 21.08 0.60 -1.44
CA ARG A 239 21.45 -0.64 -0.73
C ARG A 239 22.10 -0.27 0.61
N ALA A 240 22.05 -1.17 1.60
CA ALA A 240 22.71 -0.96 2.90
C ALA A 240 24.22 -0.61 2.76
N SER A 241 24.94 -1.28 1.85
CA SER A 241 26.36 -1.00 1.58
C SER A 241 26.62 0.40 1.00
N ASP A 242 25.61 0.99 0.35
CA ASP A 242 25.63 2.32 -0.24
C ASP A 242 24.90 3.36 0.61
N LYS A 243 24.52 3.03 1.85
CA LYS A 243 23.86 3.99 2.74
C LYS A 243 24.83 5.14 3.07
N PRO A 244 24.49 6.39 2.72
CA PRO A 244 25.28 7.55 3.11
C PRO A 244 25.32 7.74 4.63
N LYS A 245 26.48 8.10 5.19
CA LYS A 245 26.63 8.34 6.64
C LYS A 245 25.76 9.49 7.16
N ASN A 246 25.46 10.47 6.30
CA ASN A 246 24.60 11.61 6.61
C ASN A 246 23.11 11.32 6.38
N ALA A 247 22.72 10.09 5.99
CA ALA A 247 21.33 9.67 5.88
C ALA A 247 20.73 9.33 7.26
N THR A 248 20.55 10.36 8.09
CA THR A 248 20.08 10.24 9.48
C THR A 248 18.93 11.20 9.76
N ALA A 249 18.11 10.86 10.76
CA ALA A 249 17.04 11.74 11.23
C ALA A 249 17.55 13.12 11.66
N LYS A 250 18.73 13.17 12.32
CA LYS A 250 19.41 14.42 12.71
C LYS A 250 19.75 15.32 11.50
N CYS A 251 20.02 14.73 10.35
CA CYS A 251 20.26 15.47 9.10
C CYS A 251 19.02 15.65 8.24
N GLY A 252 17.85 15.33 8.80
CA GLY A 252 16.55 15.42 8.15
C GLY A 252 16.41 14.49 6.94
N VAL A 253 17.02 13.31 7.02
CA VAL A 253 17.00 12.30 5.94
C VAL A 253 16.38 11.02 6.47
N ALA A 254 15.29 10.60 5.86
CA ALA A 254 14.77 9.25 6.00
C ALA A 254 15.45 8.33 4.98
N TRP A 255 15.70 7.08 5.34
CA TRP A 255 16.38 6.11 4.49
C TRP A 255 15.52 4.86 4.34
N ILE A 256 15.40 4.38 3.11
CA ILE A 256 14.75 3.13 2.73
C ILE A 256 15.81 2.23 2.12
N GLU A 257 15.86 0.97 2.51
CA GLU A 257 16.72 -0.01 1.85
C GLU A 257 16.22 -0.35 0.44
N TRP A 258 17.13 -0.25 -0.53
CA TRP A 258 16.92 -0.75 -1.88
C TRP A 258 17.07 -2.28 -1.87
N SER A 259 16.09 -2.99 -2.44
CA SER A 259 16.13 -4.45 -2.58
C SER A 259 17.50 -4.97 -3.05
N PRO A 260 18.19 -5.82 -2.27
CA PRO A 260 19.37 -6.52 -2.78
C PRO A 260 19.01 -7.52 -3.90
N ARG A 261 17.74 -7.95 -3.97
CA ARG A 261 17.21 -8.85 -5.01
C ARG A 261 16.67 -8.13 -6.25
N GLY A 262 16.77 -6.80 -6.28
CA GLY A 262 16.24 -5.96 -7.34
C GLY A 262 14.75 -6.20 -7.60
N ASP A 263 14.42 -6.77 -8.75
CA ASP A 263 13.04 -7.07 -9.16
C ASP A 263 12.46 -8.38 -8.61
N GLY A 264 13.23 -9.19 -7.89
CA GLY A 264 12.83 -10.56 -7.50
C GLY A 264 12.98 -11.58 -8.64
N GLY A 265 13.65 -11.19 -9.71
CA GLY A 265 14.07 -12.00 -10.85
C GLY A 265 15.58 -11.84 -11.09
N THR A 266 15.97 -11.56 -12.34
CA THR A 266 17.39 -11.47 -12.71
C THR A 266 17.92 -10.04 -12.73
N ASP A 267 17.07 -9.01 -12.75
CA ASP A 267 17.52 -7.61 -12.67
C ASP A 267 17.71 -7.18 -11.20
N THR A 268 18.94 -7.35 -10.72
CA THR A 268 19.33 -6.96 -9.34
C THR A 268 19.43 -5.44 -9.13
N ASP A 269 19.41 -4.62 -10.19
CA ASP A 269 19.53 -3.16 -10.11
C ASP A 269 18.15 -2.46 -10.07
N PHE A 270 17.07 -3.17 -10.38
CA PHE A 270 15.72 -2.63 -10.39
C PHE A 270 15.21 -2.25 -9.00
N GLY A 271 14.35 -1.25 -8.94
CA GLY A 271 13.52 -0.95 -7.78
C GLY A 271 12.17 -0.37 -8.21
N TRP A 272 11.15 -0.59 -7.39
CA TRP A 272 9.82 -0.03 -7.61
C TRP A 272 9.46 0.89 -6.46
N MET A 273 9.65 2.20 -6.65
CA MET A 273 9.29 3.16 -5.61
C MET A 273 7.80 3.41 -5.60
N GLN A 274 7.22 3.34 -4.42
CA GLN A 274 5.79 3.48 -4.21
C GLN A 274 5.48 4.44 -3.08
N ILE A 275 4.53 5.35 -3.32
CA ILE A 275 3.97 6.23 -2.30
C ILE A 275 2.51 5.83 -2.09
N ARG A 276 2.07 5.76 -0.84
CA ARG A 276 0.68 5.40 -0.47
C ARG A 276 0.01 6.58 0.24
N ASN A 277 -1.22 6.88 -0.13
CA ASN A 277 -2.13 7.70 0.67
C ASN A 277 -3.31 6.84 1.11
N MET A 278 -3.61 6.83 2.40
CA MET A 278 -4.78 6.17 2.96
C MET A 278 -5.79 7.20 3.43
N LEU A 279 -7.05 7.05 3.01
CA LEU A 279 -8.22 7.81 3.49
C LEU A 279 -7.94 9.31 3.67
N PRO A 280 -7.78 10.07 2.57
CA PRO A 280 -7.60 11.52 2.65
C PRO A 280 -8.86 12.20 3.18
N ALA A 281 -8.67 13.30 3.93
CA ALA A 281 -9.75 14.18 4.29
C ALA A 281 -10.36 14.84 3.04
N GLY A 282 -11.68 15.09 3.03
CA GLY A 282 -12.37 15.65 1.87
C GLY A 282 -11.88 17.05 1.43
N GLY A 283 -11.29 17.80 2.37
CA GLY A 283 -10.66 19.10 2.12
C GLY A 283 -9.26 19.01 1.48
N PHE A 284 -8.56 17.87 1.60
CA PHE A 284 -7.19 17.72 1.13
C PHE A 284 -7.14 17.46 -0.38
N LYS A 285 -6.76 18.48 -1.16
CA LYS A 285 -6.82 18.46 -2.64
C LYS A 285 -5.58 17.86 -3.33
N HIS A 286 -4.53 17.53 -2.57
CA HIS A 286 -3.26 17.02 -3.11
C HIS A 286 -3.07 15.52 -2.90
N ALA A 287 -4.14 14.78 -2.65
CA ALA A 287 -4.11 13.33 -2.48
C ALA A 287 -4.03 12.60 -3.84
N ILE A 288 -3.41 11.42 -3.86
CA ILE A 288 -3.44 10.52 -5.03
C ILE A 288 -4.88 10.16 -5.44
N GLN A 289 -5.80 10.12 -4.48
CA GLN A 289 -7.23 9.90 -4.70
C GLN A 289 -7.86 10.96 -5.64
N GLY A 290 -7.27 12.16 -5.76
CA GLY A 290 -7.78 13.22 -6.63
C GLY A 290 -7.48 13.04 -8.12
N THR A 291 -6.59 12.12 -8.50
CA THR A 291 -6.27 11.87 -9.91
C THR A 291 -7.44 11.23 -10.64
N SER A 292 -7.67 11.62 -11.88
CA SER A 292 -8.82 11.17 -12.68
C SER A 292 -8.40 10.45 -13.95
N LYS A 293 -7.25 10.82 -14.50
CA LYS A 293 -6.69 10.23 -15.71
C LYS A 293 -5.17 10.10 -15.65
N PRO A 294 -4.60 9.08 -16.30
CA PRO A 294 -3.17 8.99 -16.56
C PRO A 294 -2.54 10.32 -16.99
N GLY A 295 -1.44 10.72 -16.34
CA GLY A 295 -0.70 11.94 -16.66
C GLY A 295 -1.16 13.19 -15.90
N ASP A 296 -2.26 13.15 -15.14
CA ASP A 296 -2.69 14.28 -14.30
C ASP A 296 -2.00 14.34 -12.93
N GLU A 297 -1.09 13.39 -12.62
CA GLU A 297 -0.49 13.24 -11.29
C GLU A 297 0.19 14.52 -10.81
N LYS A 298 1.06 15.14 -11.62
CA LYS A 298 1.77 16.37 -11.21
C LYS A 298 0.80 17.54 -11.04
N LYS A 299 -0.26 17.61 -11.85
CA LYS A 299 -1.27 18.66 -11.78
C LYS A 299 -2.08 18.57 -10.47
N VAL A 300 -2.48 17.36 -10.09
CA VAL A 300 -3.31 17.14 -8.88
C VAL A 300 -2.47 17.26 -7.61
N LEU A 301 -1.35 16.53 -7.54
CA LEU A 301 -0.57 16.45 -6.31
C LEU A 301 0.37 17.65 -6.14
N GLY A 302 0.76 18.35 -7.21
CA GLY A 302 1.66 19.50 -7.13
C GLY A 302 2.97 19.17 -6.39
N ALA A 303 3.23 19.90 -5.31
CA ALA A 303 4.42 19.70 -4.45
C ALA A 303 4.39 18.42 -3.59
N TYR A 304 3.24 17.74 -3.52
CA TYR A 304 3.10 16.44 -2.82
C TYR A 304 3.50 15.25 -3.69
N LEU A 305 3.66 15.45 -5.01
CA LEU A 305 4.34 14.50 -5.88
C LEU A 305 5.83 14.84 -5.92
N PRO A 306 6.71 13.96 -5.39
CA PRO A 306 8.11 14.31 -5.24
C PRO A 306 8.84 14.43 -6.57
N ASP A 307 9.77 15.37 -6.58
CA ASP A 307 10.84 15.36 -7.55
C ASP A 307 11.91 14.36 -7.08
N SER A 308 12.65 13.80 -8.02
CA SER A 308 13.71 12.85 -7.71
C SER A 308 15.07 13.25 -8.25
N LYS A 309 16.11 12.70 -7.65
CA LYS A 309 17.49 12.85 -8.10
C LYS A 309 18.30 11.60 -7.78
N TYR A 310 19.07 11.13 -8.77
CA TYR A 310 20.12 10.15 -8.52
C TYR A 310 21.42 10.83 -8.11
N TYR A 311 22.13 10.17 -7.21
CA TYR A 311 23.53 10.43 -6.90
C TYR A 311 24.32 9.20 -7.32
N ALA A 312 25.49 9.42 -7.93
CA ALA A 312 26.34 8.36 -8.43
C ALA A 312 26.62 7.30 -7.34
N ASP A 313 26.96 7.75 -6.13
CA ASP A 313 27.26 6.91 -4.98
C ASP A 313 26.97 7.64 -3.65
N LYS A 314 27.29 6.97 -2.53
CA LYS A 314 27.15 7.55 -1.19
C LYS A 314 28.04 8.77 -0.94
N LYS A 315 29.24 8.81 -1.52
CA LYS A 315 30.16 9.95 -1.36
C LYS A 315 29.57 11.20 -2.03
N ALA A 316 28.97 11.05 -3.20
CA ALA A 316 28.30 12.15 -3.90
C ALA A 316 27.13 12.73 -3.10
N PHE A 317 26.39 11.89 -2.36
CA PHE A 317 25.34 12.35 -1.46
C PHE A 317 25.92 12.96 -0.16
N GLU A 318 26.98 12.38 0.39
CA GLU A 318 27.66 12.86 1.61
C GLU A 318 28.24 14.28 1.44
N LYS A 319 28.64 14.67 0.22
CA LYS A 319 29.05 16.04 -0.12
C LYS A 319 28.00 17.11 0.17
N LEU A 320 26.73 16.74 0.32
CA LEU A 320 25.68 17.67 0.74
C LEU A 320 25.77 18.06 2.24
N GLY A 321 26.68 17.46 3.00
CA GLY A 321 26.79 17.68 4.44
C GLY A 321 25.55 17.18 5.17
N CYS A 322 24.94 18.02 5.99
CA CYS A 322 23.73 17.68 6.75
C CYS A 322 22.58 18.49 6.16
N PRO A 323 21.74 17.94 5.26
CA PRO A 323 20.84 18.77 4.45
C PRO A 323 19.82 19.58 5.25
N ALA A 324 19.50 19.17 6.48
CA ALA A 324 18.59 19.88 7.38
C ALA A 324 19.23 20.99 8.22
N LYS A 325 20.55 21.18 8.12
CA LYS A 325 21.24 22.37 8.63
C LYS A 325 21.27 23.47 7.58
#